data_AF-A0A520IK23-F1
#
_entry.id   AF-A0A520IK23-F1
#
_cell.length_a   1.000
_cell.length_b   1.000
_cell.length_c   1.000
_cell.angle_alpha   90.00
_cell.angle_beta   90.00
_cell.angle_gamma   90.00
#
_symmetry.space_group_name_H-M   'P 1'
#
loop_
_entity.id
_entity.type
_entity.pdbx_description
1 polymer ?
#
loop_
_entity_poly.entity_id
_entity_poly.type
_entity_poly.pdbx_seq_one_letter_code
_entity_poly.pdbx_strand_id
1 'polypeptide(L)'
;MIISIFGVYKMGMLRENSVLTQQLCFHCGEEMDAAFFISDDKKFCCTGCRTVYELLAKHNLSNYYAYNDVPGQTQRNTVRHFEYLEVKEIATQLVDYEDDSRAIVSLYIPAIHCSSCIWLLENLHQLQPAVL
;
A
#
# COMPACT_ATOMS: atom_id res chain seq x y z
N MET A 1 -72.19 -2.78 12.02
CA MET A 1 -71.41 -3.75 12.81
C MET A 1 -70.23 -4.17 11.94
N ILE A 2 -69.12 -3.43 12.01
CA ILE A 2 -67.80 -3.83 12.56
C ILE A 2 -66.81 -4.21 11.43
N ILE A 3 -65.94 -3.27 11.00
CA ILE A 3 -64.47 -3.14 11.18
C ILE A 3 -63.63 -3.79 10.04
N SER A 4 -62.70 -2.99 9.50
CA SER A 4 -61.29 -3.31 9.09
C SER A 4 -60.96 -2.78 7.69
N ILE A 5 -60.46 -1.55 7.52
CA ILE A 5 -59.09 -1.02 7.77
C ILE A 5 -58.28 -0.98 6.45
N PHE A 6 -58.15 0.26 5.94
CA PHE A 6 -57.02 0.91 5.22
C PHE A 6 -56.35 0.15 4.05
N GLY A 7 -56.11 0.75 2.89
CA GLY A 7 -55.99 2.18 2.61
C GLY A 7 -54.92 2.34 1.53
N VAL A 8 -55.37 2.86 0.39
CA VAL A 8 -54.60 3.37 -0.73
C VAL A 8 -53.59 4.44 -0.25
N TYR A 9 -52.55 4.70 -1.07
CA TYR A 9 -51.71 5.92 -1.14
C TYR A 9 -50.25 5.82 -0.65
N LYS A 10 -49.38 5.51 -1.63
CA LYS A 10 -48.20 6.29 -2.08
C LYS A 10 -47.70 7.42 -1.15
N MET A 11 -46.37 7.45 -1.01
CA MET A 11 -45.48 8.53 -0.55
C MET A 11 -44.95 8.37 0.90
N GLY A 12 -43.76 7.77 1.02
CA GLY A 12 -43.07 7.63 2.30
C GLY A 12 -41.68 7.01 2.15
N MET A 13 -40.72 7.84 1.74
CA MET A 13 -39.29 7.80 2.10
C MET A 13 -38.82 6.55 2.88
N LEU A 14 -38.21 5.58 2.18
CA LEU A 14 -37.36 4.56 2.82
C LEU A 14 -35.92 4.82 2.39
N ARG A 15 -35.08 5.03 3.39
CA ARG A 15 -33.63 5.21 3.28
C ARG A 15 -33.01 4.02 2.54
N GLU A 16 -32.45 4.26 1.37
CA GLU A 16 -31.49 3.32 0.76
C GLU A 16 -30.23 3.35 1.61
N ASN A 17 -30.07 2.35 2.49
CA ASN A 17 -28.74 1.97 2.93
C ASN A 17 -28.06 1.30 1.72
N SER A 18 -27.29 2.07 0.96
CA SER A 18 -26.36 1.50 0.00
C SER A 18 -25.36 0.66 0.78
N VAL A 19 -25.45 -0.67 0.66
CA VAL A 19 -24.37 -1.57 1.09
C VAL A 19 -23.20 -1.27 0.14
N LEU A 20 -22.32 -0.35 0.53
CA LEU A 20 -21.05 -0.14 -0.15
C LEU A 20 -20.25 -1.42 0.06
N THR A 21 -20.15 -2.27 -0.95
CA THR A 21 -19.16 -3.36 -0.96
C THR A 21 -17.78 -2.72 -0.98
N GLN A 22 -17.21 -2.52 0.20
CA GLN A 22 -15.85 -2.03 0.39
C GLN A 22 -14.90 -3.00 -0.30
N GLN A 23 -14.15 -2.52 -1.29
CA GLN A 23 -13.14 -3.33 -1.98
C GLN A 23 -11.81 -3.12 -1.24
N LEU A 24 -11.16 -4.22 -0.86
CA LEU A 24 -9.86 -4.17 -0.19
C LEU A 24 -8.72 -4.29 -1.19
N CYS A 25 -7.66 -3.53 -0.98
CA CYS A 25 -6.41 -3.65 -1.72
C CYS A 25 -5.79 -5.02 -1.45
N PHE A 26 -5.42 -5.73 -2.52
CA PHE A 26 -4.80 -7.05 -2.41
C PHE A 26 -3.46 -7.04 -1.67
N HIS A 27 -2.74 -5.91 -1.69
CA HIS A 27 -1.39 -5.82 -1.14
C HIS A 27 -1.35 -5.33 0.32
N CYS A 28 -1.96 -4.18 0.61
CA CYS A 28 -1.93 -3.58 1.95
C CYS A 28 -3.17 -3.90 2.81
N GLY A 29 -4.22 -4.48 2.22
CA GLY A 29 -5.48 -4.77 2.92
C GLY A 29 -6.35 -3.56 3.23
N GLU A 30 -5.98 -2.35 2.78
CA GLU A 30 -6.75 -1.13 3.01
C GLU A 30 -7.98 -1.04 2.09
N GLU A 31 -9.00 -0.33 2.55
CA GLU A 31 -10.18 0.00 1.75
C GLU A 31 -9.79 0.89 0.55
N MET A 32 -10.33 0.56 -0.60
CA MET A 32 -10.13 1.32 -1.84
C MET A 32 -11.37 2.17 -2.13
N ASP A 33 -11.11 3.40 -2.54
CA ASP A 33 -12.10 4.24 -3.22
C ASP A 33 -12.42 3.67 -4.62
N ALA A 34 -13.27 4.36 -5.38
CA ALA A 34 -13.70 3.92 -6.71
C ALA A 34 -12.56 3.78 -7.74
N ALA A 35 -11.43 4.48 -7.56
CA ALA A 35 -10.27 4.39 -8.44
C ALA A 35 -9.27 3.33 -7.91
N PHE A 36 -8.99 2.32 -8.72
CA PHE A 36 -8.05 1.25 -8.38
C PHE A 36 -7.21 0.84 -9.60
N PHE A 37 -6.06 0.25 -9.33
CA PHE A 37 -5.20 -0.36 -10.33
C PHE A 37 -5.41 -1.88 -10.37
N ILE A 38 -5.21 -2.51 -11.53
CA ILE A 38 -5.40 -3.96 -11.71
C ILE A 38 -4.11 -4.61 -12.21
N SER A 39 -3.77 -5.79 -11.68
CA SER A 39 -2.76 -6.73 -12.20
C SER A 39 -3.15 -8.16 -11.80
N ASP A 40 -3.03 -9.14 -12.71
CA ASP A 40 -3.40 -10.54 -12.48
C ASP A 40 -4.76 -10.73 -11.77
N ASP A 41 -5.78 -10.01 -12.24
CA ASP A 41 -7.14 -9.98 -11.69
C ASP A 41 -7.24 -9.51 -10.22
N LYS A 42 -6.18 -8.91 -9.68
CA LYS A 42 -6.12 -8.33 -8.33
C LYS A 42 -6.21 -6.81 -8.41
N LYS A 43 -6.79 -6.20 -7.38
CA LYS A 43 -7.02 -4.75 -7.28
C LYS A 43 -6.08 -4.12 -6.25
N PHE A 44 -5.60 -2.91 -6.55
CA PHE A 44 -4.64 -2.18 -5.73
C PHE A 44 -5.04 -0.71 -5.54
N CYS A 45 -4.86 -0.19 -4.32
CA CYS A 45 -5.22 1.18 -3.96
C CYS A 45 -4.32 2.25 -4.61
N CYS A 46 -3.08 1.90 -4.96
CA CYS A 46 -2.11 2.84 -5.54
C CYS A 46 -1.13 2.12 -6.48
N THR A 47 -0.40 2.90 -7.28
CA THR A 47 0.65 2.38 -8.17
C THR A 47 1.73 1.62 -7.40
N GLY A 48 2.11 2.09 -6.20
CA GLY A 48 3.11 1.41 -5.36
C GLY A 48 2.70 -0.01 -4.98
N CYS A 49 1.45 -0.20 -4.53
CA CYS A 49 0.92 -1.53 -4.18
C CYS A 49 0.92 -2.48 -5.39
N ARG A 50 0.54 -1.99 -6.58
CA ARG A 50 0.61 -2.78 -7.82
C ARG A 50 2.05 -3.14 -8.17
N THR A 51 2.96 -2.18 -8.14
CA THR A 51 4.37 -2.38 -8.51
C THR A 51 5.06 -3.39 -7.59
N VAL A 52 4.82 -3.34 -6.27
CA VAL A 52 5.39 -4.32 -5.34
C VAL A 52 4.83 -5.72 -5.64
N TYR A 53 3.53 -5.84 -5.92
CA TYR A 53 2.95 -7.11 -6.35
C TYR A 53 3.60 -7.65 -7.62
N GLU A 54 3.66 -6.85 -8.69
CA GLU A 54 4.24 -7.25 -9.99
C GLU A 54 5.70 -7.66 -9.82
N LEU A 55 6.44 -6.96 -8.97
CA LEU A 55 7.82 -7.27 -8.68
C LEU A 55 7.96 -8.64 -7.99
N LEU A 56 7.24 -8.85 -6.90
CA LEU A 56 7.31 -10.13 -6.18
C LEU A 56 6.87 -11.29 -7.08
N ALA A 57 5.84 -11.08 -7.91
CA ALA A 57 5.38 -12.06 -8.88
C ALA A 57 6.45 -12.38 -9.93
N LYS A 58 7.07 -11.36 -10.52
CA LYS A 58 8.15 -11.51 -11.52
C LYS A 58 9.34 -12.30 -11.01
N HIS A 59 9.64 -12.22 -9.71
CA HIS A 59 10.80 -12.87 -9.11
C HIS A 59 10.47 -14.15 -8.33
N ASN A 60 9.30 -14.78 -8.59
CA ASN A 60 8.85 -16.02 -7.95
C ASN A 60 8.74 -15.93 -6.41
N LEU A 61 8.46 -14.73 -5.89
CA LEU A 61 8.30 -14.44 -4.46
C LEU A 61 6.83 -14.31 -4.04
N SER A 62 5.90 -14.79 -4.85
CA SER A 62 4.45 -14.76 -4.59
C SER A 62 4.04 -15.45 -3.29
N ASN A 63 4.87 -16.39 -2.79
CA ASN A 63 4.71 -17.02 -1.48
C ASN A 63 4.62 -16.01 -0.32
N TYR A 64 5.12 -14.79 -0.52
CA TYR A 64 4.92 -13.66 0.40
C TYR A 64 3.45 -13.48 0.79
N TYR A 65 2.53 -13.60 -0.17
CA TYR A 65 1.08 -13.44 0.04
C TYR A 65 0.42 -14.66 0.68
N ALA A 66 1.10 -15.81 0.73
CA ALA A 66 0.56 -17.02 1.36
C ALA A 66 0.83 -17.07 2.87
N TYR A 67 1.87 -16.39 3.35
CA TYR A 67 2.32 -16.45 4.74
C TYR A 67 2.06 -15.17 5.55
N ASN A 68 1.45 -14.14 4.94
CA ASN A 68 1.15 -12.88 5.60
C ASN A 68 -0.32 -12.49 5.37
N ASP A 69 -1.13 -12.51 6.43
CA ASP A 69 -2.56 -12.14 6.37
C ASP A 69 -2.77 -10.66 5.96
N VAL A 70 -1.80 -9.80 6.26
CA VAL A 70 -1.77 -8.40 5.81
C VAL A 70 -0.34 -8.04 5.38
N PRO A 71 0.07 -8.38 4.14
CA PRO A 71 1.47 -8.33 3.73
C PRO A 71 2.05 -6.92 3.81
N GLY A 72 1.27 -5.92 3.41
CA GLY A 72 1.68 -4.53 3.43
C GLY A 72 1.01 -3.70 4.52
N GLN A 73 0.95 -4.17 5.79
CA GLN A 73 0.43 -3.33 6.90
C GLN A 73 1.12 -1.97 6.87
N THR A 74 0.39 -0.99 6.33
CA THR A 74 0.88 0.35 6.21
C THR A 74 0.79 0.93 7.61
N GLN A 75 1.92 1.43 8.14
CA GLN A 75 1.86 2.30 9.31
C GLN A 75 1.02 3.52 8.88
N ARG A 76 -0.23 3.58 9.35
CA ARG A 76 -1.20 4.60 8.97
C ARG A 76 -0.57 5.99 9.05
N ASN A 77 -0.61 6.71 7.93
CA ASN A 77 -0.56 8.17 7.86
C ASN A 77 0.37 8.89 8.85
N THR A 78 1.66 8.56 8.86
CA THR A 78 2.61 9.66 9.00
C THR A 78 2.69 10.29 7.62
N VAL A 79 2.22 11.53 7.49
CA VAL A 79 2.63 12.37 6.36
C VAL A 79 4.15 12.28 6.35
N ARG A 80 4.68 11.63 5.31
CA ARG A 80 6.12 11.39 5.22
C ARG A 80 6.74 12.72 4.79
N HIS A 81 7.02 13.55 5.77
CA HIS A 81 7.69 14.83 5.55
C HIS A 81 9.17 14.57 5.33
N PHE A 82 9.57 14.33 4.09
CA PHE A 82 10.98 14.17 3.73
C PHE A 82 11.62 15.46 3.25
N GLU A 83 10.90 16.59 3.27
CA GLU A 83 11.40 17.88 2.81
C GLU A 83 12.63 18.35 3.62
N TYR A 84 12.76 17.90 4.87
CA TYR A 84 13.95 18.18 5.66
C TYR A 84 15.23 17.56 5.08
N LEU A 85 15.12 16.52 4.24
CA LEU A 85 16.26 15.93 3.54
C LEU A 85 16.78 16.82 2.40
N GLU A 86 16.02 17.84 1.99
CA GLU A 86 16.51 18.87 1.06
C GLU A 86 17.42 19.90 1.75
N VAL A 87 17.39 19.95 3.09
CA VAL A 87 18.32 20.76 3.87
C VAL A 87 19.65 20.01 3.97
N LYS A 88 20.67 20.54 3.29
CA LYS A 88 21.98 19.89 3.15
C LYS A 88 22.58 19.52 4.51
N GLU A 89 22.47 20.39 5.50
CA GLU A 89 23.02 20.18 6.85
C GLU A 89 22.37 18.99 7.57
N ILE A 90 21.13 18.65 7.25
CA ILE A 90 20.43 17.49 7.82
C ILE A 90 20.81 16.23 7.04
N ALA A 91 20.81 16.30 5.70
CA ALA A 91 21.19 15.18 4.86
C ALA A 91 22.62 14.68 5.16
N THR A 92 23.59 15.59 5.30
CA THR A 92 24.99 15.25 5.62
C THR A 92 25.14 14.52 6.95
N GLN A 93 24.22 14.67 7.91
CA GLN A 93 24.27 13.93 9.18
C GLN A 93 23.89 12.45 9.02
N LEU A 94 23.23 12.09 7.93
CA LEU A 94 22.83 10.71 7.62
C LEU A 94 23.83 10.01 6.70
N VAL A 95 24.75 10.76 6.08
CA VAL A 95 25.70 10.25 5.09
C VAL A 95 27.00 9.86 5.79
N ASP A 96 27.37 8.58 5.65
CA ASP A 96 28.62 8.05 6.18
C ASP A 96 29.82 8.50 5.34
N TYR A 97 29.62 8.66 4.03
CA TYR A 97 30.63 9.08 3.06
C TYR A 97 29.99 9.68 1.80
N GLU A 98 30.59 10.71 1.22
CA GLU A 98 30.16 11.35 -0.04
C GLU A 98 31.37 11.77 -0.88
N ASP A 99 31.29 11.53 -2.19
CA ASP A 99 32.18 12.10 -3.22
C ASP A 99 31.36 12.73 -4.37
N ASP A 100 32.04 13.19 -5.42
CA ASP A 100 31.40 13.86 -6.57
C ASP A 100 30.36 13.01 -7.32
N SER A 101 30.33 11.70 -7.09
CA SER A 101 29.52 10.72 -7.83
C SER A 101 28.64 9.82 -6.97
N ARG A 102 28.93 9.69 -5.66
CA ARG A 102 28.29 8.70 -4.78
C ARG A 102 28.17 9.18 -3.35
N ALA A 103 27.09 8.73 -2.69
CA ALA A 103 26.89 8.83 -1.25
C ALA A 103 26.64 7.44 -0.66
N ILE A 104 27.16 7.19 0.54
CA ILE A 104 26.98 5.96 1.31
C ILE A 104 26.21 6.29 2.58
N VAL A 105 25.17 5.52 2.87
CA VAL A 105 24.30 5.68 4.04
C VAL A 105 24.05 4.32 4.67
N SER A 106 24.19 4.21 5.98
CA SER A 106 23.85 3.04 6.77
C SER A 106 22.44 3.18 7.37
N LEU A 107 21.50 2.37 6.89
CA LEU A 107 20.12 2.35 7.39
C LEU A 107 19.86 1.13 8.26
N TYR A 108 19.34 1.35 9.47
CA TYR A 108 18.81 0.27 10.29
C TYR A 108 17.36 -0.03 9.88
N ILE A 109 17.13 -1.21 9.33
CA ILE A 109 15.79 -1.68 8.95
C ILE A 109 15.30 -2.67 10.01
N PRO A 110 14.45 -2.26 10.97
CA PRO A 110 13.90 -3.19 11.96
C PRO A 110 12.92 -4.16 11.28
N ALA A 111 12.62 -5.27 11.98
CA ALA A 111 11.45 -6.09 11.66
C ALA A 111 11.47 -6.71 10.24
N ILE A 112 12.59 -7.30 9.82
CA ILE A 112 12.64 -8.16 8.61
C ILE A 112 12.35 -9.61 9.02
N HIS A 113 11.24 -10.17 8.55
CA HIS A 113 10.80 -11.54 8.90
C HIS A 113 10.40 -12.39 7.69
N CYS A 114 10.56 -11.86 6.48
CA CYS A 114 10.13 -12.52 5.25
C CYS A 114 11.31 -12.66 4.27
N SER A 115 11.44 -13.83 3.62
CA SER A 115 12.49 -14.06 2.61
C SER A 115 12.37 -13.11 1.42
N SER A 116 11.14 -12.71 1.06
CA SER A 116 10.88 -11.73 0.01
C SER A 116 11.43 -10.34 0.33
N CYS A 117 11.47 -9.97 1.62
CA CYS A 117 11.95 -8.70 2.12
C CYS A 117 13.47 -8.62 1.99
N ILE A 118 14.17 -9.72 2.32
CA ILE A 118 15.62 -9.85 2.15
C ILE A 118 15.98 -9.77 0.67
N TRP A 119 15.29 -10.55 -0.17
CA TRP A 119 15.52 -10.51 -1.62
C TRP A 119 15.32 -9.11 -2.20
N LEU A 120 14.27 -8.39 -1.78
CA LEU A 120 14.02 -7.02 -2.23
C LEU A 120 15.19 -6.08 -1.92
N LEU A 121 15.74 -6.17 -0.70
CA LEU A 121 16.87 -5.34 -0.28
C LEU A 121 18.15 -5.69 -1.04
N GLU A 122 18.43 -6.97 -1.26
CA GLU A 122 19.58 -7.44 -2.04
C GLU A 122 19.49 -7.03 -3.52
N ASN A 123 18.28 -6.85 -4.04
CA ASN A 123 18.02 -6.55 -5.45
C ASN A 123 17.52 -5.11 -5.67
N LEU A 124 17.68 -4.22 -4.68
CA LEU A 124 17.16 -2.84 -4.74
C LEU A 124 17.75 -2.04 -5.93
N HIS A 125 19.00 -2.32 -6.29
CA HIS A 125 19.69 -1.76 -7.46
C HIS A 125 18.97 -2.05 -8.80
N GLN A 126 18.18 -3.12 -8.88
CA GLN A 126 17.39 -3.45 -10.07
C GLN A 126 16.12 -2.59 -10.18
N LEU A 127 15.71 -1.95 -9.07
CA LEU A 127 14.47 -1.17 -8.97
C LEU A 127 14.72 0.33 -9.05
N GLN A 128 15.82 0.77 -8.44
CA GLN A 128 16.27 2.15 -8.47
C GLN A 128 17.72 2.16 -8.97
N PRO A 129 17.98 2.48 -10.25
CA PRO A 129 19.33 2.53 -10.81
C PRO A 129 20.30 3.46 -10.06
N ALA A 130 19.77 4.44 -9.32
CA ALA A 130 20.58 5.33 -8.47
C ALA A 130 21.05 4.66 -7.16
N VAL A 131 20.54 3.49 -6.80
CA VAL A 131 21.00 2.67 -5.67
C VAL A 131 21.94 1.60 -6.22
N LEU A 132 23.15 1.51 -5.68
CA LEU A 132 24.22 0.62 -6.11
C LEU A 132 24.38 -0.58 -5.18
#